data_AF-A0A950QX70-F1
#
_entry.id   AF-A0A950QX70-F1
#
_cell.length_a   1.000
_cell.length_b   1.000
_cell.length_c   1.000
_cell.angle_alpha   90.00
_cell.angle_beta   90.00
_cell.angle_gamma   90.00
#
_symmetry.space_group_name_H-M   'P 1'
#
loop_
_entity.id
_entity.type
_entity.pdbx_description
1 polymer ?
#
loop_
_entity_poly.entity_id
_entity_poly.type
_entity_poly.pdbx_seq_one_letter_code
_entity_poly.pdbx_strand_id
1 'polypeptide(L)'
;TDCTVLHGHGLSVGSEVAGGVENVRAERIHFKGTGAGVRIKSNRDRGNEIGNFVYRDLVMEDVVTPILVSEFYPKIPTVIDPAPLTRLTPRFHDITIDNLQATGAHQAAVVVGLPESPIRNLRLTKVHVRAKEGAKLDYVELITKDFEVVTRFNSERAYLLNRVTDMPSVRLRIHRASQYECRALALPGRVA
;
A
#
# COMPACT_ATOMS: atom_id res chain seq x y z
N THR A 1 -8.59 7.77 -17.05
CA THR A 1 -7.30 8.48 -17.12
C THR A 1 -7.58 9.96 -17.21
N ASP A 2 -6.56 10.82 -17.13
CA ASP A 2 -6.67 12.26 -17.48
C ASP A 2 -7.76 12.98 -16.67
N CYS A 3 -7.77 12.76 -15.37
CA CYS A 3 -8.83 13.24 -14.48
C CYS A 3 -8.26 13.90 -13.22
N THR A 4 -9.09 14.76 -12.62
CA THR A 4 -8.87 15.28 -11.28
C THR A 4 -9.92 14.71 -10.34
N VAL A 5 -9.49 14.05 -9.28
CA VAL A 5 -10.36 13.54 -8.21
C VAL A 5 -10.21 14.47 -7.01
N LEU A 6 -11.28 15.22 -6.71
CA LEU A 6 -11.34 16.11 -5.56
C LEU A 6 -11.83 15.34 -4.34
N HIS A 7 -12.68 15.93 -3.50
CA HIS A 7 -13.22 15.28 -2.31
C HIS A 7 -13.86 13.91 -2.60
N GLY A 8 -13.62 12.95 -1.70
CA GLY A 8 -14.16 11.60 -1.81
C GLY A 8 -13.25 10.55 -1.20
N HIS A 9 -13.62 9.28 -1.38
CA HIS A 9 -12.92 8.15 -0.78
C HIS A 9 -11.71 7.65 -1.57
N GLY A 10 -11.40 8.27 -2.73
CA GLY A 10 -10.33 7.84 -3.63
C GLY A 10 -10.79 6.90 -4.74
N LEU A 11 -9.86 6.52 -5.60
CA LEU A 11 -10.11 5.57 -6.68
C LEU A 11 -10.16 4.15 -6.08
N SER A 12 -11.38 3.64 -5.95
CA SER A 12 -11.67 2.45 -5.14
C SER A 12 -12.00 1.23 -5.99
N VAL A 13 -11.36 0.10 -5.70
CA VAL A 13 -11.77 -1.25 -6.12
C VAL A 13 -12.31 -1.99 -4.90
N GLY A 14 -13.53 -2.51 -5.03
CA GLY A 14 -14.22 -3.29 -3.99
C GLY A 14 -15.22 -2.52 -3.13
N SER A 15 -15.78 -3.13 -2.08
CA SER A 15 -15.32 -4.36 -1.42
C SER A 15 -15.92 -5.66 -1.96
N GLU A 16 -16.92 -5.53 -2.84
CA GLU A 16 -17.76 -6.61 -3.34
C GLU A 16 -17.09 -7.27 -4.57
N VAL A 17 -15.95 -7.93 -4.32
CA VAL A 17 -15.06 -8.47 -5.36
C VAL A 17 -15.11 -10.00 -5.47
N ALA A 18 -16.21 -10.62 -5.02
CA ALA A 18 -16.38 -12.09 -5.07
C ALA A 18 -16.38 -12.67 -6.50
N GLY A 19 -16.70 -11.86 -7.50
CA GLY A 19 -16.60 -12.23 -8.92
C GLY A 19 -15.19 -12.13 -9.51
N GLY A 20 -14.22 -11.58 -8.75
CA GLY A 20 -12.91 -11.18 -9.24
C GLY A 20 -12.94 -9.79 -9.88
N VAL A 21 -11.79 -9.13 -9.88
CA VAL A 21 -11.57 -7.85 -10.57
C VAL A 21 -10.15 -7.85 -11.11
N GLU A 22 -10.01 -7.83 -12.42
CA GLU A 22 -8.72 -7.88 -13.07
C GLU A 22 -8.58 -6.86 -14.19
N ASN A 23 -7.34 -6.56 -14.59
CA ASN A 23 -7.02 -5.73 -15.76
C ASN A 23 -7.48 -4.26 -15.64
N VAL A 24 -7.26 -3.66 -14.46
CA VAL A 24 -7.60 -2.24 -14.21
C VAL A 24 -6.40 -1.36 -14.48
N ARG A 25 -6.58 -0.29 -15.25
CA ARG A 25 -5.55 0.71 -15.52
C ARG A 25 -6.05 2.13 -15.21
N ALA A 26 -5.28 2.84 -14.40
CA ALA A 26 -5.55 4.21 -13.99
C ALA A 26 -4.28 5.06 -14.15
N GLU A 27 -4.33 6.04 -15.04
CA GLU A 27 -3.16 6.84 -15.41
C GLU A 27 -3.46 8.33 -15.50
N ARG A 28 -2.44 9.16 -15.20
CA ARG A 28 -2.50 10.62 -15.34
C ARG A 28 -3.66 11.21 -14.54
N ILE A 29 -3.65 10.95 -13.23
CA ILE A 29 -4.72 11.38 -12.32
C ILE A 29 -4.13 12.27 -11.23
N HIS A 30 -4.76 13.41 -11.02
CA HIS A 30 -4.48 14.29 -9.90
C HIS A 30 -5.53 14.06 -8.80
N PHE A 31 -5.11 13.69 -7.60
CA PHE A 31 -5.96 13.59 -6.42
C PHE A 31 -5.74 14.80 -5.51
N LYS A 32 -6.83 15.40 -5.02
CA LYS A 32 -6.76 16.52 -4.07
C LYS A 32 -7.76 16.38 -2.94
N GLY A 33 -7.27 16.25 -1.72
CA GLY A 33 -8.11 16.23 -0.51
C GLY A 33 -8.99 14.98 -0.35
N THR A 34 -8.67 13.86 -1.01
CA THR A 34 -9.37 12.58 -0.82
C THR A 34 -8.94 11.86 0.46
N GLY A 35 -9.78 10.93 0.92
CA GLY A 35 -9.41 9.99 1.98
C GLY A 35 -8.31 9.00 1.56
N ALA A 36 -8.31 8.58 0.29
CA ALA A 36 -7.26 7.74 -0.26
C ALA A 36 -6.96 8.09 -1.73
N GLY A 37 -5.79 7.67 -2.21
CA GLY A 37 -5.43 7.76 -3.62
C GLY A 37 -5.81 6.47 -4.34
N VAL A 38 -4.86 5.53 -4.35
CA VAL A 38 -5.09 4.14 -4.75
C VAL A 38 -5.74 3.41 -3.59
N ARG A 39 -6.98 2.92 -3.77
CA ARG A 39 -7.72 2.18 -2.74
C ARG A 39 -8.21 0.84 -3.26
N ILE A 40 -7.70 -0.26 -2.71
CA ILE A 40 -8.13 -1.62 -3.05
C ILE A 40 -8.54 -2.31 -1.76
N LYS A 41 -9.78 -2.79 -1.70
CA LYS A 41 -10.36 -3.31 -0.47
C LYS A 41 -11.12 -4.61 -0.70
N SER A 42 -10.92 -5.58 0.18
CA SER A 42 -11.75 -6.78 0.29
C SER A 42 -11.78 -7.25 1.75
N ASN A 43 -12.36 -8.42 2.00
CA ASN A 43 -12.28 -9.12 3.28
C ASN A 43 -12.20 -10.62 3.02
N ARG A 44 -11.77 -11.37 4.04
CA ARG A 44 -11.55 -12.83 4.00
C ARG A 44 -12.70 -13.67 3.42
N ASP A 45 -13.91 -13.13 3.40
CA ASP A 45 -15.16 -13.77 2.99
C ASP A 45 -15.74 -13.29 1.65
N ARG A 46 -15.05 -12.43 0.89
CA ARG A 46 -15.62 -11.82 -0.34
C ARG A 46 -14.60 -11.41 -1.40
N GLY A 47 -13.77 -12.35 -1.81
CA GLY A 47 -12.86 -12.18 -2.93
C GLY A 47 -12.72 -13.39 -3.83
N ASN A 48 -11.92 -13.20 -4.87
CA ASN A 48 -11.46 -14.22 -5.80
C ASN A 48 -10.05 -13.78 -6.27
N GLU A 49 -9.75 -13.79 -7.57
CA GLU A 49 -8.57 -13.09 -8.11
C GLU A 49 -8.82 -11.57 -8.19
N ILE A 50 -7.95 -10.78 -7.57
CA ILE A 50 -7.99 -9.32 -7.61
C ILE A 50 -6.59 -8.85 -8.03
N GLY A 51 -6.41 -8.48 -9.29
CA GLY A 51 -5.05 -8.24 -9.75
C GLY A 51 -4.88 -7.77 -11.18
N ASN A 52 -3.61 -7.74 -11.61
CA ASN A 52 -3.20 -7.12 -12.86
C ASN A 52 -3.65 -5.65 -12.94
N PHE A 53 -3.27 -4.87 -11.94
CA PHE A 53 -3.61 -3.46 -11.84
C PHE A 53 -2.41 -2.57 -12.14
N VAL A 54 -2.65 -1.50 -12.91
CA VAL A 54 -1.62 -0.51 -13.23
C VAL A 54 -2.12 0.88 -12.84
N TYR A 55 -1.41 1.48 -11.89
CA TYR A 55 -1.56 2.86 -11.46
C TYR A 55 -0.31 3.63 -11.87
N ARG A 56 -0.44 4.61 -12.78
CA ARG A 56 0.71 5.32 -13.32
C ARG A 56 0.52 6.83 -13.39
N ASP A 57 1.60 7.60 -13.20
CA ASP A 57 1.60 9.06 -13.35
C ASP A 57 0.54 9.71 -12.46
N LEU A 58 0.71 9.51 -11.15
CA LEU A 58 -0.23 9.99 -10.13
C LEU A 58 0.37 11.15 -9.35
N VAL A 59 -0.39 12.23 -9.23
CA VAL A 59 -0.07 13.36 -8.34
C VAL A 59 -1.12 13.42 -7.25
N MET A 60 -0.70 13.58 -5.99
CA MET A 60 -1.59 13.60 -4.84
C MET A 60 -1.26 14.76 -3.90
N GLU A 61 -2.23 15.64 -3.68
CA GLU A 61 -2.17 16.78 -2.75
C GLU A 61 -3.15 16.57 -1.61
N ASP A 62 -2.66 16.59 -0.37
CA ASP A 62 -3.48 16.49 0.85
C ASP A 62 -4.40 15.26 0.87
N VAL A 63 -3.97 14.17 0.23
CA VAL A 63 -4.63 12.87 0.29
C VAL A 63 -4.27 12.19 1.60
N VAL A 64 -5.27 11.81 2.40
CA VAL A 64 -5.03 11.27 3.76
C VAL A 64 -4.13 10.04 3.72
N THR A 65 -4.43 9.06 2.85
CA THR A 65 -3.61 7.86 2.63
C THR A 65 -3.40 7.59 1.12
N PRO A 66 -2.26 7.98 0.52
CA PRO A 66 -2.01 7.83 -0.92
C PRO A 66 -2.17 6.40 -1.44
N ILE A 67 -1.73 5.40 -0.68
CA ILE A 67 -1.81 3.98 -1.04
C ILE A 67 -2.50 3.24 0.11
N LEU A 68 -3.71 2.73 -0.13
CA LEU A 68 -4.49 1.94 0.81
C LEU A 68 -4.93 0.63 0.16
N VAL A 69 -4.21 -0.45 0.44
CA VAL A 69 -4.50 -1.80 -0.08
C VAL A 69 -4.72 -2.72 1.12
N SER A 70 -5.93 -3.25 1.29
CA SER A 70 -6.21 -4.09 2.44
C SER A 70 -7.22 -5.18 2.15
N GLU A 71 -6.88 -6.39 2.62
CA GLU A 71 -7.77 -7.54 2.65
C GLU A 71 -8.57 -7.62 3.97
N PHE A 72 -8.61 -6.54 4.76
CA PHE A 72 -9.39 -6.40 6.01
C PHE A 72 -10.34 -5.18 5.97
N TYR A 73 -11.38 -5.24 5.15
CA TYR A 73 -12.46 -4.24 5.15
C TYR A 73 -13.63 -4.66 6.06
N PRO A 74 -14.21 -3.75 6.87
CA PRO A 74 -13.92 -2.31 6.95
C PRO A 74 -12.78 -1.93 7.91
N LYS A 75 -12.27 -2.87 8.71
CA LYS A 75 -11.30 -2.58 9.77
C LYS A 75 -10.23 -3.67 9.85
N ILE A 76 -8.96 -3.26 9.86
CA ILE A 76 -7.83 -4.13 10.17
C ILE A 76 -7.88 -4.48 11.67
N PRO A 77 -7.93 -5.77 12.04
CA PRO A 77 -7.97 -6.17 13.44
C PRO A 77 -6.61 -5.92 14.12
N THR A 78 -6.62 -5.80 15.45
CA THR A 78 -5.40 -5.59 16.25
C THR A 78 -4.51 -6.83 16.26
N VAL A 79 -5.13 -8.01 16.24
CA VAL A 79 -4.47 -9.32 16.15
C VAL A 79 -4.90 -9.96 14.83
N ILE A 80 -3.93 -10.43 14.05
CA ILE A 80 -4.15 -11.07 12.76
C ILE A 80 -3.72 -12.53 12.88
N ASP A 81 -4.70 -13.42 12.93
CA ASP A 81 -4.50 -14.87 12.94
C ASP A 81 -4.75 -15.48 11.56
N PRO A 82 -3.99 -16.51 11.16
CA PRO A 82 -4.22 -17.25 9.92
C PRO A 82 -5.57 -17.96 9.95
N ALA A 83 -6.17 -18.13 8.77
CA ALA A 83 -7.40 -18.90 8.58
C ALA A 83 -7.26 -19.90 7.41
N PRO A 84 -8.11 -20.94 7.34
CA PRO A 84 -8.16 -21.81 6.17
C PRO A 84 -8.53 -21.05 4.90
N LEU A 85 -7.92 -21.44 3.76
CA LEU A 85 -8.32 -20.95 2.46
C LEU A 85 -9.74 -21.40 2.11
N THR A 86 -10.52 -20.48 1.56
CA THR A 86 -11.87 -20.76 1.02
C THR A 86 -11.96 -20.26 -0.41
N ARG A 87 -13.02 -20.66 -1.11
CA ARG A 87 -13.31 -20.13 -2.45
C ARG A 87 -13.51 -18.60 -2.48
N LEU A 88 -13.80 -17.98 -1.33
CA LEU A 88 -14.04 -16.54 -1.20
C LEU A 88 -12.84 -15.80 -0.57
N THR A 89 -11.73 -16.49 -0.28
CA THR A 89 -10.52 -15.83 0.21
C THR A 89 -9.97 -14.95 -0.91
N PRO A 90 -9.80 -13.63 -0.70
CA PRO A 90 -9.25 -12.74 -1.70
C PRO A 90 -7.79 -13.12 -2.00
N ARG A 91 -7.42 -13.04 -3.27
CA ARG A 91 -6.06 -13.24 -3.74
C ARG A 91 -5.65 -11.97 -4.47
N PHE A 92 -5.00 -11.07 -3.74
CA PHE A 92 -4.48 -9.84 -4.33
C PHE A 92 -3.13 -10.12 -5.00
N HIS A 93 -2.98 -9.77 -6.28
CA HIS A 93 -1.73 -10.01 -7.02
C HIS A 93 -1.46 -8.97 -8.12
N ASP A 94 -0.19 -8.82 -8.50
CA ASP A 94 0.24 -8.05 -9.67
C ASP A 94 -0.31 -6.61 -9.70
N ILE A 95 -0.04 -5.87 -8.62
CA ILE A 95 -0.43 -4.47 -8.48
C ILE A 95 0.81 -3.61 -8.73
N THR A 96 0.78 -2.79 -9.77
CA THR A 96 1.88 -1.88 -10.12
C THR A 96 1.48 -0.44 -9.84
N ILE A 97 2.30 0.26 -9.07
CA ILE A 97 2.25 1.71 -8.87
C ILE A 97 3.57 2.29 -9.37
N ASP A 98 3.50 3.08 -10.45
CA ASP A 98 4.64 3.65 -11.15
C ASP A 98 4.51 5.17 -11.27
N ASN A 99 5.51 5.92 -10.84
CA ASN A 99 5.51 7.39 -10.88
C ASN A 99 4.35 7.99 -10.07
N LEU A 100 4.43 7.87 -8.74
CA LEU A 100 3.48 8.48 -7.80
C LEU A 100 4.20 9.54 -6.97
N GLN A 101 3.67 10.76 -6.95
CA GLN A 101 4.13 11.84 -6.07
C GLN A 101 3.00 12.27 -5.15
N ALA A 102 3.22 12.20 -3.84
CA ALA A 102 2.23 12.59 -2.84
C ALA A 102 2.81 13.57 -1.81
N THR A 103 2.05 14.62 -1.50
CA THR A 103 2.39 15.61 -0.48
C THR A 103 1.21 15.90 0.44
N GLY A 104 1.50 16.31 1.68
CA GLY A 104 0.46 16.64 2.67
C GLY A 104 -0.26 15.43 3.27
N ALA A 105 0.20 14.20 2.99
CA ALA A 105 -0.46 12.99 3.46
C ALA A 105 -0.41 12.83 4.98
N HIS A 106 -1.43 12.19 5.55
CA HIS A 106 -1.39 11.77 6.95
C HIS A 106 -0.52 10.53 7.10
N GLN A 107 -0.87 9.44 6.40
CA GLN A 107 -0.13 8.18 6.43
C GLN A 107 0.37 7.83 5.03
N ALA A 108 1.65 7.47 4.90
CA ALA A 108 2.27 7.31 3.59
C ALA A 108 1.66 6.17 2.77
N ALA A 109 1.49 5.01 3.40
CA ALA A 109 0.83 3.85 2.82
C ALA A 109 0.32 2.90 3.91
N VAL A 110 -0.75 2.18 3.61
CA VAL A 110 -1.24 1.04 4.39
C VAL A 110 -1.49 -0.12 3.43
N VAL A 111 -0.66 -1.14 3.53
CA VAL A 111 -0.76 -2.39 2.77
C VAL A 111 -0.82 -3.55 3.76
N VAL A 112 -1.95 -4.24 3.84
CA VAL A 112 -2.14 -5.35 4.78
C VAL A 112 -2.88 -6.48 4.10
N GLY A 113 -2.16 -7.56 3.81
CA GLY A 113 -2.71 -8.82 3.31
C GLY A 113 -3.11 -9.79 4.42
N LEU A 114 -3.72 -10.91 4.02
CA LEU A 114 -4.04 -12.03 4.89
C LEU A 114 -2.81 -12.93 5.08
N PRO A 115 -2.63 -13.55 6.26
CA PRO A 115 -1.57 -14.53 6.49
C PRO A 115 -1.62 -15.72 5.55
N GLU A 116 -2.82 -16.24 5.32
CA GLU A 116 -3.09 -17.39 4.47
C GLU A 116 -3.10 -17.05 2.97
N SER A 117 -3.18 -15.76 2.62
CA SER A 117 -3.22 -15.27 1.24
C SER A 117 -2.53 -13.91 1.15
N PRO A 118 -1.19 -13.84 1.32
CA PRO A 118 -0.47 -12.57 1.26
C PRO A 118 -0.65 -11.87 -0.10
N ILE A 119 -0.59 -10.53 -0.10
CA ILE A 119 -0.61 -9.76 -1.35
C ILE A 119 0.66 -10.10 -2.14
N ARG A 120 0.52 -10.56 -3.39
CA ARG A 120 1.65 -10.96 -4.24
C ARG A 120 2.03 -9.89 -5.24
N ASN A 121 3.30 -9.82 -5.61
CA ASN A 121 3.80 -8.94 -6.69
C ASN A 121 3.32 -7.47 -6.59
N LEU A 122 3.34 -6.84 -5.41
CA LEU A 122 3.14 -5.40 -5.31
C LEU A 122 4.42 -4.69 -5.79
N ARG A 123 4.33 -3.90 -6.85
CA ARG A 123 5.47 -3.20 -7.45
C ARG A 123 5.35 -1.70 -7.23
N LEU A 124 6.31 -1.09 -6.53
CA LEU A 124 6.39 0.35 -6.32
C LEU A 124 7.63 0.91 -7.02
N THR A 125 7.44 1.66 -8.09
CA THR A 125 8.54 2.28 -8.87
C THR A 125 8.39 3.80 -8.94
N LYS A 126 9.43 4.56 -8.59
CA LYS A 126 9.39 6.05 -8.53
C LYS A 126 8.18 6.53 -7.71
N VAL A 127 8.09 6.07 -6.48
CA VAL A 127 6.99 6.41 -5.56
C VAL A 127 7.55 7.27 -4.45
N HIS A 128 7.16 8.54 -4.42
CA HIS A 128 7.68 9.53 -3.46
C HIS A 128 6.53 10.12 -2.65
N VAL A 129 6.55 9.89 -1.33
CA VAL A 129 5.46 10.30 -0.43
C VAL A 129 6.00 11.14 0.72
N ARG A 130 5.49 12.36 0.86
CA ARG A 130 5.71 13.22 2.04
C ARG A 130 4.49 13.14 2.96
N ALA A 131 4.65 12.55 4.13
CA ALA A 131 3.55 12.27 5.05
C ALA A 131 3.86 12.65 6.51
N LYS A 132 2.85 12.67 7.38
CA LYS A 132 3.05 12.79 8.83
C LYS A 132 3.57 11.48 9.43
N GLU A 133 2.96 10.37 9.03
CA GLU A 133 3.29 9.00 9.44
C GLU A 133 3.84 8.17 8.27
N GLY A 134 4.63 7.15 8.61
CA GLY A 134 5.28 6.25 7.66
C GLY A 134 4.33 5.27 6.95
N ALA A 135 4.92 4.26 6.30
CA ALA A 135 4.16 3.19 5.65
C ALA A 135 4.01 1.96 6.56
N LYS A 136 2.81 1.37 6.60
CA LYS A 136 2.53 0.07 7.22
C LYS A 136 2.40 -0.99 6.12
N LEU A 137 3.27 -1.99 6.12
CA LEU A 137 3.32 -3.07 5.13
C LEU A 137 3.37 -4.41 5.86
N ASP A 138 2.31 -5.21 5.74
CA ASP A 138 2.19 -6.52 6.41
C ASP A 138 1.59 -7.55 5.44
N TYR A 139 2.14 -8.77 5.44
CA TYR A 139 1.75 -9.88 4.55
C TYR A 139 1.69 -9.47 3.07
N VAL A 140 2.83 -9.02 2.57
CA VAL A 140 2.96 -8.58 1.17
C VAL A 140 4.34 -8.94 0.61
N GLU A 141 4.35 -9.49 -0.60
CA GLU A 141 5.52 -9.57 -1.46
C GLU A 141 5.67 -8.23 -2.19
N LEU A 142 6.73 -7.50 -1.87
CA LEU A 142 6.92 -6.11 -2.28
C LEU A 142 8.22 -5.95 -3.06
N ILE A 143 8.10 -5.50 -4.31
CA ILE A 143 9.23 -5.19 -5.19
C ILE A 143 9.30 -3.67 -5.35
N THR A 144 10.43 -3.07 -5.00
CA THR A 144 10.59 -1.61 -5.05
C THR A 144 11.76 -1.15 -5.90
N LYS A 145 11.58 -0.03 -6.60
CA LYS A 145 12.67 0.71 -7.24
C LYS A 145 12.41 2.20 -7.07
N ASP A 146 13.20 2.87 -6.24
CA ASP A 146 12.99 4.29 -5.93
C ASP A 146 11.65 4.56 -5.21
N PHE A 147 11.44 3.84 -4.10
CA PHE A 147 10.36 4.11 -3.15
C PHE A 147 10.91 4.94 -1.98
N GLU A 148 10.46 6.20 -1.86
CA GLU A 148 10.91 7.16 -0.85
C GLU A 148 9.71 7.66 -0.03
N VAL A 149 9.81 7.54 1.29
CA VAL A 149 8.88 8.15 2.24
C VAL A 149 9.65 9.14 3.10
N VAL A 150 9.17 10.39 3.13
CA VAL A 150 9.71 11.46 3.97
C VAL A 150 8.66 11.81 5.03
N THR A 151 8.98 11.55 6.30
CA THR A 151 8.10 11.88 7.43
C THR A 151 8.48 13.23 8.05
N ARG A 152 7.49 14.00 8.54
CA ARG A 152 7.71 15.34 9.15
C ARG A 152 8.02 15.32 10.66
N PHE A 153 7.86 14.18 11.33
CA PHE A 153 8.07 14.04 12.77
C PHE A 153 9.12 12.97 13.08
N ASN A 154 9.71 13.03 14.28
CA ASN A 154 10.55 12.00 14.92
C ASN A 154 9.79 10.67 15.10
N SER A 155 9.11 10.15 14.07
CA SER A 155 8.58 8.80 14.13
C SER A 155 9.77 7.87 13.97
N GLU A 156 10.16 7.23 15.07
CA GLU A 156 11.18 6.17 15.13
C GLU A 156 10.88 4.98 14.19
N ARG A 157 9.80 5.04 13.38
CA ARG A 157 9.33 4.01 12.45
C ARG A 157 8.77 4.67 11.19
N ALA A 158 9.61 4.89 10.20
CA ALA A 158 9.15 5.33 8.87
C ALA A 158 8.55 4.19 8.04
N TYR A 159 8.88 2.95 8.42
CA TYR A 159 8.26 1.74 7.89
C TYR A 159 7.99 0.78 9.07
N LEU A 160 6.78 0.24 9.14
CA LEU A 160 6.51 -0.98 9.89
C LEU A 160 6.42 -2.11 8.87
N LEU A 161 7.49 -2.89 8.77
CA LEU A 161 7.64 -3.99 7.83
C LEU A 161 7.49 -5.30 8.60
N ASN A 162 6.48 -6.10 8.26
CA ASN A 162 6.30 -7.41 8.84
C ASN A 162 6.05 -8.42 7.73
N ARG A 163 6.91 -9.46 7.67
CA ARG A 163 6.85 -10.53 6.65
C ARG A 163 6.77 -10.00 5.21
N VAL A 164 7.73 -9.14 4.86
CA VAL A 164 7.96 -8.65 3.50
C VAL A 164 9.08 -9.46 2.86
N THR A 165 8.83 -10.11 1.72
CA THR A 165 9.84 -10.86 0.95
C THR A 165 10.29 -10.05 -0.27
N ASP A 166 11.60 -10.12 -0.57
CA ASP A 166 12.30 -9.55 -1.73
C ASP A 166 12.39 -7.99 -1.82
N MET A 167 13.05 -7.35 -0.85
CA MET A 167 13.27 -5.88 -0.83
C MET A 167 14.66 -5.46 -1.37
N PRO A 168 14.77 -5.00 -2.63
CA PRO A 168 15.91 -4.21 -3.08
C PRO A 168 15.76 -2.74 -2.65
N SER A 169 16.59 -2.31 -1.69
CA SER A 169 16.91 -0.90 -1.36
C SER A 169 15.72 0.05 -1.13
N VAL A 170 15.01 -0.10 0.00
CA VAL A 170 14.15 0.97 0.52
C VAL A 170 15.06 2.10 1.02
N ARG A 171 15.06 3.26 0.34
CA ARG A 171 15.79 4.45 0.80
C ARG A 171 14.89 5.27 1.70
N LEU A 172 15.21 5.26 2.99
CA LEU A 172 14.58 6.12 3.97
C LEU A 172 15.35 7.45 4.07
N ARG A 173 14.68 8.58 3.88
CA ARG A 173 15.20 9.90 4.24
C ARG A 173 14.29 10.54 5.29
N ILE A 174 14.72 10.47 6.55
CA ILE A 174 14.13 11.24 7.64
C ILE A 174 14.75 12.64 7.58
N HIS A 175 13.96 13.69 7.39
CA HIS A 175 14.48 15.06 7.50
C HIS A 175 14.31 15.57 8.93
N ARG A 176 15.39 15.55 9.72
CA ARG A 176 15.87 16.69 10.54
C ARG A 176 17.28 16.42 11.09
N ALA A 177 18.00 17.51 11.39
CA ALA A 177 19.41 17.59 11.77
C ALA A 177 20.06 16.30 12.31
N SER A 178 21.22 15.94 11.74
CA SER A 178 22.05 14.77 12.00
C SER A 178 21.59 13.46 11.35
N GLN A 179 22.49 12.93 10.53
CA GLN A 179 22.33 11.77 9.66
C GLN A 179 22.17 10.49 10.48
N TYR A 180 21.17 9.67 10.16
CA TYR A 180 21.13 8.26 10.52
C TYR A 180 20.67 7.45 9.31
N GLU A 181 21.57 6.62 8.76
CA GLU A 181 21.19 5.50 7.90
C GLU A 181 20.58 4.40 8.79
N CYS A 182 19.32 4.03 8.56
CA CYS A 182 18.68 2.94 9.28
C CYS A 182 18.42 1.77 8.33
N ARG A 183 18.97 0.60 8.66
CA ARG A 183 18.69 -0.67 7.97
C ARG A 183 17.25 -1.09 8.26
N ALA A 184 16.51 -1.51 7.22
CA ALA A 184 15.22 -2.17 7.37
C ALA A 184 15.36 -3.35 8.36
N LEU A 185 14.67 -3.28 9.50
CA LEU A 185 14.55 -4.43 10.40
C LEU A 185 13.49 -5.37 9.82
N ALA A 186 13.93 -6.30 8.96
CA ALA A 186 13.16 -7.50 8.69
C ALA A 186 13.09 -8.29 10.01
N LEU A 187 11.93 -8.31 10.67
CA LEU A 187 11.72 -9.20 11.79
C LEU A 187 11.83 -10.64 11.26
N PRO A 188 12.71 -11.49 11.84
CA PRO A 188 12.87 -12.85 11.35
C PRO A 188 11.53 -13.57 11.46
N GLY A 189 11.03 -14.03 10.31
CA GLY A 189 9.90 -14.95 10.26
C GLY A 189 10.27 -16.19 11.06
N ARG A 190 9.50 -16.49 12.12
CA ARG A 190 9.50 -17.84 12.68
C ARG A 190 8.94 -18.75 11.61
N VAL A 191 9.83 -19.50 10.97
CA VAL A 191 9.49 -20.72 10.25
C VAL A 191 9.54 -21.85 11.28
N ALA A 192 8.35 -22.22 11.78
CA ALA A 192 7.94 -23.52 12.32
C ALA A 192 6.61 -23.32 13.06
#